data_AF-A0A7S1CYW0-F1
#
_entry.id   AF-A0A7S1CYW0-F1
#
_cell.length_a   1.000
_cell.length_b   1.000
_cell.length_c   1.000
_cell.angle_alpha   90.00
_cell.angle_beta   90.00
_cell.angle_gamma   90.00
#
_symmetry.space_group_name_H-M   'P 1'
#
loop_
_entity.id
_entity.type
_entity.pdbx_description
1 polymer ?
#
loop_
_entity_poly.entity_id
_entity_poly.type
_entity_poly.pdbx_seq_one_letter_code
_entity_poly.pdbx_strand_id
1 'polypeptide(L)'
;QLIAVTSLYMAIKVHGETDILEGPRRKLKINAFVELSRGLFQVETLESMEREILSCLNWQVNPPTTVRIVATLLRLLPKGSASESFPSNAANTIFEMSKYLTELSVCVSTFSFRFQPSTIAFASIICALDALRSSLVMPPDVKIHFFRHIAAITALTPCNPDVQEARSMLMELCPSMFEQMDNLSSFMYVDRVHDASNEGGKTSPVCVVDQMQDEMATRKRGRSASDD
;
A
#
# COMPACT_ATOMS: atom_id res chain seq x y z
N GLN A 1 -8.71 -12.20 14.82
CA GLN A 1 -7.28 -12.03 14.48
C GLN A 1 -6.78 -13.08 13.49
N LEU A 2 -6.94 -14.39 13.74
CA LEU A 2 -6.52 -15.45 12.80
C LEU A 2 -7.06 -15.28 11.36
N ILE A 3 -8.37 -15.04 11.21
CA ILE A 3 -9.01 -14.78 9.91
C ILE A 3 -8.35 -13.58 9.20
N ALA A 4 -8.06 -12.50 9.93
CA ALA A 4 -7.45 -11.29 9.36
C ALA A 4 -6.01 -11.54 8.88
N VAL A 5 -5.18 -12.21 9.70
CA VAL A 5 -3.80 -12.56 9.31
C VAL A 5 -3.79 -13.51 8.11
N THR A 6 -4.69 -14.49 8.10
CA THR A 6 -4.83 -15.44 6.97
C THR A 6 -5.34 -14.73 5.72
N SER A 7 -6.30 -13.82 5.86
CA SER A 7 -6.80 -12.99 4.74
C SER A 7 -5.71 -12.11 4.16
N LEU A 8 -4.85 -11.53 5.00
CA LEU A 8 -3.68 -10.75 4.56
C LEU A 8 -2.68 -11.62 3.81
N TYR A 9 -2.36 -12.82 4.33
CA TYR A 9 -1.53 -13.81 3.65
C TYR A 9 -2.10 -14.18 2.27
N MET A 10 -3.39 -14.48 2.19
CA MET A 10 -4.08 -14.81 0.94
C MET A 10 -4.06 -13.64 -0.05
N ALA A 11 -4.35 -12.42 0.41
CA ALA A 11 -4.32 -11.22 -0.44
C ALA A 11 -2.93 -11.00 -1.06
N ILE A 12 -1.87 -11.16 -0.27
CA ILE A 12 -0.47 -11.05 -0.76
C ILE A 12 -0.13 -12.18 -1.72
N LYS A 13 -0.63 -13.40 -1.47
CA LYS A 13 -0.42 -14.56 -2.34
C LYS A 13 -1.08 -14.37 -3.71
N VAL A 14 -2.29 -13.81 -3.76
CA VAL A 14 -3.08 -13.59 -4.98
C VAL A 14 -2.62 -12.34 -5.74
N HIS A 15 -2.51 -11.21 -5.06
CA HIS A 15 -2.27 -9.92 -5.70
C HIS A 15 -0.79 -9.54 -5.74
N GLY A 16 -0.03 -9.91 -4.71
CA GLY A 16 1.32 -9.40 -4.47
C GLY A 16 1.33 -7.89 -4.17
N GLU A 17 2.42 -7.41 -3.59
CA GLU A 17 2.65 -5.97 -3.42
C GLU A 17 3.31 -5.38 -4.68
N THR A 18 2.90 -4.17 -5.07
CA THR A 18 3.53 -3.41 -6.17
C THR A 18 3.79 -1.97 -5.71
N ASP A 19 5.05 -1.53 -5.80
CA ASP A 19 5.50 -0.20 -5.34
C ASP A 19 5.34 0.91 -6.40
N ILE A 20 5.06 0.51 -7.64
CA ILE A 20 4.90 1.39 -8.80
C ILE A 20 3.81 0.81 -9.72
N LEU A 21 3.20 1.64 -10.56
CA LEU A 21 2.06 1.27 -11.42
C LEU A 21 2.28 -0.01 -12.25
N GLU A 22 3.53 -0.30 -12.66
CA GLU A 22 3.91 -1.45 -13.49
C GLU A 22 5.13 -2.23 -12.94
N GLY A 23 5.20 -2.41 -11.61
CA GLY A 23 6.34 -3.05 -10.93
C GLY A 23 6.27 -4.57 -10.78
N PRO A 24 7.37 -5.23 -10.35
CA PRO A 24 7.36 -6.64 -9.99
C PRO A 24 6.53 -6.88 -8.72
N ARG A 25 5.84 -8.02 -8.67
CA ARG A 25 5.01 -8.41 -7.52
C ARG A 25 5.83 -9.10 -6.44
N ARG A 26 5.84 -8.56 -5.23
CA ARG A 26 6.47 -9.21 -4.07
C ARG A 26 5.54 -10.25 -3.46
N LYS A 27 6.11 -11.37 -3.02
CA LYS A 27 5.42 -12.44 -2.30
C LYS A 27 6.12 -12.70 -0.99
N LEU A 28 5.34 -12.86 0.08
CA LEU A 28 5.86 -13.21 1.40
C LEU A 28 5.65 -14.70 1.69
N LYS A 29 6.61 -15.29 2.40
CA LYS A 29 6.51 -16.68 2.89
C LYS A 29 5.56 -16.73 4.09
N ILE A 30 4.91 -17.88 4.28
CA ILE A 30 3.95 -18.08 5.39
C ILE A 30 4.58 -17.86 6.78
N ASN A 31 5.87 -18.17 6.95
CA ASN A 31 6.60 -17.94 8.21
C ASN A 31 6.64 -16.46 8.62
N ALA A 32 6.63 -15.53 7.66
CA ALA A 32 6.56 -14.10 7.98
C ALA A 32 5.26 -13.76 8.74
N PHE A 33 4.16 -14.48 8.48
CA PHE A 33 2.88 -14.27 9.16
C PHE A 33 2.83 -14.88 10.55
N VAL A 34 3.59 -15.97 10.77
CA VAL A 34 3.82 -16.51 12.11
C VAL A 34 4.58 -15.49 12.96
N GLU A 35 5.65 -14.90 12.42
CA GLU A 35 6.42 -13.86 13.07
C GLU A 35 5.60 -12.58 13.31
N LEU A 36 4.84 -12.11 12.32
CA LEU A 36 3.92 -10.96 12.46
C LEU A 36 2.86 -11.20 13.54
N SER A 37 2.43 -12.46 13.72
CA SER A 37 1.52 -12.85 14.79
C SER A 37 2.22 -13.05 16.15
N ARG A 38 3.53 -12.79 16.26
CA ARG A 38 4.34 -13.04 17.48
C ARG A 38 4.27 -14.49 17.95
N GLY A 39 4.12 -15.43 17.02
CA GLY A 39 3.99 -16.86 17.30
C GLY A 39 2.61 -17.28 17.86
N LEU A 40 1.59 -16.41 17.84
CA LEU A 40 0.23 -16.77 18.27
C LEU A 40 -0.39 -17.87 17.40
N PHE A 41 -0.02 -17.93 16.12
CA PHE A 41 -0.52 -18.93 15.17
C PHE A 41 0.63 -19.70 14.55
N GLN A 42 0.49 -21.03 14.48
CA GLN A 42 1.43 -21.89 13.77
C GLN A 42 1.07 -21.96 12.28
N VAL A 43 2.00 -22.46 11.46
CA VAL A 43 1.82 -22.59 10.01
C VAL A 43 0.59 -23.44 9.69
N GLU A 44 0.42 -24.55 10.40
CA GLU A 44 -0.68 -25.50 10.24
C GLU A 44 -2.03 -24.83 10.53
N THR A 45 -2.07 -23.93 11.52
CA THR A 45 -3.27 -23.16 11.85
C THR A 45 -3.63 -22.19 10.74
N LEU A 46 -2.65 -21.49 10.16
CA LEU A 46 -2.85 -20.57 9.04
C LEU A 46 -3.31 -21.31 7.77
N GLU A 47 -2.71 -22.45 7.45
CA GLU A 47 -3.13 -23.27 6.31
C GLU A 47 -4.53 -23.85 6.47
N SER A 48 -4.90 -24.27 7.70
CA SER A 48 -6.25 -24.75 7.97
C SER A 48 -7.28 -23.64 7.77
N MET A 49 -7.00 -22.44 8.30
CA MET A 49 -7.86 -21.28 8.11
C MET A 49 -7.90 -20.84 6.63
N GLU A 50 -6.81 -20.93 5.88
CA GLU A 50 -6.78 -20.62 4.44
C GLU A 50 -7.77 -21.52 3.70
N ARG A 51 -7.74 -22.84 3.96
CA ARG A 51 -8.67 -23.80 3.34
C ARG A 51 -10.12 -23.51 3.69
N GLU A 52 -10.39 -23.12 4.94
CA GLU A 52 -11.73 -22.74 5.40
C GLU A 52 -12.23 -21.48 4.68
N ILE A 53 -11.43 -20.41 4.64
CA ILE A 53 -11.77 -19.16 3.93
C ILE A 53 -11.99 -19.42 2.43
N LEU A 54 -11.10 -20.17 1.77
CA LEU A 54 -11.23 -20.51 0.36
C LEU A 54 -12.53 -21.25 0.06
N SER A 55 -12.90 -22.19 0.92
CA SER A 55 -14.14 -22.96 0.80
C SER A 55 -15.35 -22.06 1.00
N CYS A 56 -15.36 -21.23 2.03
CA CYS A 56 -16.44 -20.28 2.32
C CYS A 56 -16.65 -19.26 1.19
N LEU A 57 -15.58 -18.82 0.53
CA LEU A 57 -15.63 -17.88 -0.59
C LEU A 57 -15.88 -18.56 -1.94
N ASN A 58 -16.05 -19.89 -2.00
CA ASN A 58 -16.14 -20.65 -3.25
C ASN A 58 -15.00 -20.31 -4.22
N TRP A 59 -13.79 -20.14 -3.69
CA TRP A 59 -12.59 -19.75 -4.45
C TRP A 59 -12.67 -18.38 -5.16
N GLN A 60 -13.65 -17.53 -4.85
CA GLN A 60 -13.79 -16.18 -5.40
C GLN A 60 -12.87 -15.17 -4.69
N VAL A 61 -11.56 -15.36 -4.83
CA VAL A 61 -10.52 -14.59 -4.11
C VAL A 61 -9.88 -13.45 -4.89
N ASN A 62 -10.35 -13.17 -6.11
CA ASN A 62 -9.79 -12.11 -6.97
C ASN A 62 -10.87 -11.10 -7.41
N PRO A 63 -11.55 -10.41 -6.48
CA PRO A 63 -12.44 -9.32 -6.83
C PRO A 63 -11.64 -8.11 -7.38
N PRO A 64 -12.26 -7.24 -8.19
CA PRO A 64 -11.62 -6.00 -8.62
C PRO A 64 -11.34 -5.10 -7.41
N THR A 65 -10.06 -4.85 -7.12
CA THR A 65 -9.65 -3.97 -6.02
C THR A 65 -9.68 -2.51 -6.44
N THR A 66 -10.00 -1.62 -5.50
CA THR A 66 -10.05 -0.16 -5.72
C THR A 66 -8.75 0.38 -6.33
N VAL A 67 -7.60 -0.02 -5.78
CA VAL A 67 -6.27 0.38 -6.31
C VAL A 67 -6.04 -0.09 -7.74
N ARG A 68 -6.55 -1.27 -8.12
CA ARG A 68 -6.44 -1.78 -9.50
C ARG A 68 -7.29 -0.96 -10.46
N ILE A 69 -8.45 -0.49 -10.01
CA ILE A 69 -9.29 0.42 -10.78
C ILE A 69 -8.58 1.77 -10.94
N VAL A 70 -7.96 2.32 -9.89
CA VAL A 70 -7.13 3.54 -10.00
C VAL A 70 -6.09 3.38 -11.10
N ALA A 71 -5.30 2.30 -11.05
CA ALA A 71 -4.28 2.00 -12.07
C ALA A 71 -4.87 1.95 -13.48
N THR A 72 -6.07 1.39 -13.63
CA THR A 72 -6.76 1.26 -14.91
C THR A 72 -7.27 2.61 -15.43
N LEU A 73 -7.86 3.43 -14.55
CA LEU A 73 -8.32 4.77 -14.91
C LEU A 73 -7.16 5.68 -15.31
N LEU A 74 -6.02 5.63 -14.62
CA LEU A 74 -4.85 6.45 -14.94
C LEU A 74 -4.22 6.12 -16.29
N ARG A 75 -4.44 4.93 -16.86
CA ARG A 75 -4.02 4.62 -18.24
C ARG A 75 -4.76 5.42 -19.30
N LEU A 76 -5.90 6.03 -18.94
CA LEU A 76 -6.67 6.94 -19.80
C LEU A 76 -6.08 8.35 -19.84
N LEU A 77 -5.04 8.64 -19.04
CA LEU A 77 -4.32 9.91 -19.15
C LEU A 77 -3.73 10.04 -20.57
N PRO A 78 -3.88 11.22 -21.21
CA PRO A 78 -3.28 11.45 -22.52
C PRO A 78 -1.76 11.22 -22.49
N LYS A 79 -1.29 10.26 -23.30
CA LYS A 79 0.15 10.05 -23.51
C LYS A 79 0.64 11.11 -24.49
N GLY A 80 1.61 11.92 -24.07
CA GLY A 80 1.99 13.18 -24.70
C GLY A 80 2.11 13.15 -26.22
N SER A 81 1.29 13.97 -26.88
CA SER A 81 1.46 14.36 -28.30
C SER A 81 1.19 15.85 -28.56
N ALA A 82 0.77 16.65 -27.56
CA ALA A 82 0.41 18.06 -27.83
C ALA A 82 0.68 19.06 -26.71
N SER A 83 1.12 18.63 -25.51
CA SER A 83 1.38 19.55 -24.41
C SER A 83 2.70 19.18 -23.74
N GLU A 84 3.75 19.94 -24.04
CA GLU A 84 5.12 19.83 -23.50
C GLU A 84 5.19 20.03 -21.96
N SER A 85 4.05 20.15 -21.28
CA SER A 85 3.93 20.56 -19.88
C SER A 85 3.47 19.47 -18.90
N PHE A 86 3.05 18.28 -19.35
CA PHE A 86 2.64 17.22 -18.41
C PHE A 86 3.83 16.31 -18.08
N PRO A 87 4.32 16.28 -16.81
CA PRO A 87 5.51 15.52 -16.45
C PRO A 87 5.36 14.02 -16.72
N SER A 88 6.44 13.37 -17.17
CA SER A 88 6.45 11.93 -17.44
C SER A 88 6.17 11.07 -16.20
N ASN A 89 6.46 11.58 -15.01
CA ASN A 89 6.21 10.91 -13.73
C ASN A 89 4.84 11.26 -13.11
N ALA A 90 4.06 12.16 -13.71
CA ALA A 90 2.81 12.66 -13.15
C ALA A 90 1.80 11.54 -12.84
N ALA A 91 1.67 10.57 -13.74
CA ALA A 91 0.78 9.42 -13.55
C ALA A 91 1.17 8.58 -12.33
N ASN A 92 2.47 8.41 -12.07
CA ASN A 92 2.95 7.68 -10.89
C ASN A 92 2.68 8.46 -9.61
N THR A 93 2.94 9.77 -9.58
CA THR A 93 2.65 10.60 -8.40
C THR A 93 1.15 10.60 -8.07
N ILE A 94 0.30 10.72 -9.09
CA ILE A 94 -1.16 10.63 -8.92
C ILE A 94 -1.55 9.22 -8.44
N PHE A 95 -0.92 8.17 -8.98
CA PHE A 95 -1.18 6.79 -8.57
C PHE A 95 -0.85 6.53 -7.11
N GLU A 96 0.35 6.90 -6.66
CA GLU A 96 0.80 6.70 -5.27
C GLU A 96 -0.13 7.40 -4.27
N MET A 97 -0.48 8.65 -4.58
CA MET A 97 -1.41 9.43 -3.76
C MET A 97 -2.82 8.83 -3.73
N SER A 98 -3.32 8.42 -4.90
CA SER A 98 -4.63 7.77 -5.00
C SER A 98 -4.63 6.43 -4.28
N LYS A 99 -3.55 5.64 -4.39
CA LYS A 99 -3.36 4.36 -3.69
C LYS A 99 -3.44 4.57 -2.18
N TYR A 100 -2.68 5.52 -1.63
CA TYR A 100 -2.74 5.87 -0.21
C TYR A 100 -4.16 6.19 0.26
N LEU A 101 -4.90 7.02 -0.48
CA LEU A 101 -6.29 7.35 -0.16
C LEU A 101 -7.21 6.13 -0.23
N THR A 102 -7.02 5.24 -1.21
CA THR A 102 -7.80 4.00 -1.29
C THR A 102 -7.49 3.06 -0.13
N GLU A 103 -6.24 3.02 0.35
CA GLU A 103 -5.85 2.22 1.52
C GLU A 103 -6.48 2.78 2.80
N LEU A 104 -6.45 4.10 3.00
CA LEU A 104 -7.15 4.76 4.10
C LEU A 104 -8.66 4.49 4.09
N SER A 105 -9.28 4.46 2.90
CA SER A 105 -10.72 4.21 2.78
C SER A 105 -11.15 2.84 3.34
N VAL A 106 -10.27 1.83 3.28
CA VAL A 106 -10.55 0.48 3.81
C VAL A 106 -10.64 0.47 5.34
N CYS A 107 -9.99 1.42 6.01
CA CYS A 107 -10.05 1.58 7.47
C CYS A 107 -11.42 2.09 7.96
N VAL A 108 -12.26 2.60 7.06
CA VAL A 108 -13.58 3.15 7.40
C VAL A 108 -14.65 2.35 6.69
N SER A 109 -15.39 1.54 7.46
CA SER A 109 -16.38 0.59 6.95
C SER A 109 -17.45 1.22 6.06
N THR A 110 -17.82 2.48 6.29
CA THR A 110 -18.79 3.21 5.46
C THR A 110 -18.42 3.21 3.98
N PHE A 111 -17.13 3.27 3.63
CA PHE A 111 -16.72 3.23 2.21
C PHE A 111 -17.10 1.89 1.57
N SER A 112 -16.79 0.78 2.23
CA SER A 112 -17.04 -0.57 1.74
C SER A 112 -18.53 -0.90 1.59
N PHE A 113 -19.39 -0.32 2.44
CA PHE A 113 -20.83 -0.60 2.42
C PHE A 113 -21.63 0.36 1.53
N ARG A 114 -21.15 1.59 1.33
CA ARG A 114 -21.92 2.63 0.63
C ARG A 114 -21.49 2.83 -0.81
N PHE A 115 -20.21 2.69 -1.12
CA PHE A 115 -19.67 3.07 -2.43
C PHE A 115 -19.14 1.88 -3.20
N GLN A 116 -19.29 1.96 -4.53
CA GLN A 116 -18.64 1.01 -5.43
C GLN A 116 -17.13 1.27 -5.45
N PRO A 117 -16.29 0.23 -5.61
CA PRO A 117 -14.83 0.40 -5.72
C PRO A 117 -14.42 1.38 -6.83
N SER A 118 -15.18 1.47 -7.92
CA SER A 118 -14.93 2.44 -9.00
C SER A 118 -15.18 3.89 -8.57
N THR A 119 -16.22 4.14 -7.77
CA THR A 119 -16.52 5.45 -7.17
C THR A 119 -15.40 5.89 -6.25
N ILE A 120 -14.96 5.01 -5.34
CA ILE A 120 -13.86 5.30 -4.42
C ILE A 120 -12.58 5.60 -5.20
N ALA A 121 -12.22 4.75 -6.17
CA ALA A 121 -11.04 4.93 -7.00
C ALA A 121 -11.05 6.29 -7.73
N PHE A 122 -12.18 6.66 -8.32
CA PHE A 122 -12.29 7.92 -9.04
C PHE A 122 -12.27 9.14 -8.09
N ALA A 123 -12.94 9.07 -6.94
CA ALA A 123 -12.87 10.09 -5.90
C ALA A 123 -11.44 10.28 -5.38
N SER A 124 -10.70 9.19 -5.14
CA SER A 124 -9.29 9.24 -4.74
C SER A 124 -8.40 9.89 -5.79
N ILE A 125 -8.64 9.64 -7.08
CA ILE A 125 -7.92 10.32 -8.17
C ILE A 125 -8.20 11.83 -8.18
N ILE A 126 -9.46 12.23 -7.99
CA ILE A 126 -9.82 13.65 -7.94
C ILE A 126 -9.14 14.32 -6.73
N CYS A 127 -9.20 13.70 -5.55
CA CYS A 127 -8.48 14.16 -4.36
C CYS A 127 -6.98 14.31 -4.61
N ALA A 128 -6.35 13.30 -5.24
CA ALA A 128 -4.93 13.34 -5.56
C ALA A 128 -4.58 14.50 -6.51
N LEU A 129 -5.38 14.71 -7.56
CA LEU A 129 -5.19 15.83 -8.49
C LEU A 129 -5.35 17.19 -7.82
N ASP A 130 -6.27 17.32 -6.86
CA ASP A 130 -6.48 18.57 -6.15
C ASP A 130 -5.37 18.84 -5.12
N ALA A 131 -4.90 17.81 -4.41
CA ALA A 131 -3.78 17.91 -3.47
C ALA A 131 -2.45 18.22 -4.18
N LEU A 132 -2.24 17.66 -5.36
CA LEU A 132 -1.03 17.86 -6.15
C LEU A 132 -1.04 19.16 -6.98
N ARG A 133 -2.08 20.00 -6.89
CA ARG A 133 -2.22 21.20 -7.73
C ARG A 133 -1.01 22.15 -7.69
N SER A 134 -0.33 22.23 -6.54
CA SER A 134 0.84 23.11 -6.34
C SER A 134 2.14 22.52 -6.88
N SER A 135 2.29 21.19 -6.86
CA SER A 135 3.51 20.49 -7.31
C SER A 135 3.41 19.94 -8.74
N LEU A 136 2.19 19.71 -9.22
CA LEU A 136 1.87 19.13 -10.52
C LEU A 136 0.75 19.91 -11.19
N VAL A 137 1.12 20.83 -12.09
CA VAL A 137 0.14 21.60 -12.86
C VAL A 137 -0.31 20.79 -14.07
N MET A 138 -1.45 20.11 -13.95
CA MET A 138 -2.14 19.51 -15.10
C MET A 138 -2.87 20.60 -15.90
N PRO A 139 -2.62 20.76 -17.21
CA PRO A 139 -3.38 21.70 -18.03
C PRO A 139 -4.89 21.45 -17.96
N PRO A 140 -5.74 22.49 -17.90
CA PRO A 140 -7.20 22.33 -17.79
C PRO A 140 -7.79 21.45 -18.90
N ASP A 141 -7.32 21.60 -20.13
CA ASP A 141 -7.79 20.81 -21.27
C ASP A 141 -7.50 19.32 -21.11
N VAL A 142 -6.32 18.99 -20.56
CA VAL A 142 -5.91 17.61 -20.25
C VAL A 142 -6.81 17.03 -19.14
N LYS A 143 -7.09 17.80 -18.09
CA LYS A 143 -7.98 17.38 -16.98
C LYS A 143 -9.41 17.14 -17.48
N ILE A 144 -9.94 18.06 -18.29
CA ILE A 144 -11.29 17.94 -18.88
C ILE A 144 -11.36 16.74 -19.80
N HIS A 145 -10.39 16.56 -20.69
CA HIS A 145 -10.33 15.44 -21.61
C HIS A 145 -10.25 14.10 -20.87
N PHE A 146 -9.41 14.02 -19.83
CA PHE A 146 -9.28 12.85 -18.97
C PHE A 146 -10.61 12.50 -18.28
N PHE A 147 -11.27 13.47 -17.66
CA PHE A 147 -12.57 13.24 -17.01
C PHE A 147 -13.66 12.87 -18.00
N ARG A 148 -13.68 13.46 -19.20
CA ARG A 148 -14.61 13.10 -20.26
C ARG A 148 -14.40 11.66 -20.73
N HIS A 149 -13.15 11.22 -20.87
CA HIS A 149 -12.82 9.84 -21.22
C HIS A 149 -13.26 8.84 -20.16
N ILE A 150 -13.03 9.16 -18.88
CA ILE A 150 -13.53 8.33 -17.77
C ILE A 150 -15.05 8.26 -17.81
N ALA A 151 -15.73 9.41 -17.92
CA ALA A 151 -17.19 9.46 -17.95
C ALA A 151 -17.79 8.66 -19.12
N ALA A 152 -17.16 8.68 -20.28
CA ALA A 152 -17.60 7.90 -21.45
C ALA A 152 -17.54 6.38 -21.22
N ILE A 153 -16.63 5.89 -20.38
CA ILE A 153 -16.41 4.46 -20.14
C ILE A 153 -17.16 3.97 -18.90
N THR A 154 -17.18 4.77 -17.83
CA THR A 154 -17.67 4.34 -16.50
C THR A 154 -18.97 5.01 -16.07
N ALA A 155 -19.46 6.00 -16.83
CA ALA A 155 -20.53 6.92 -16.44
C ALA A 155 -20.24 7.71 -15.14
N LEU A 156 -19.01 7.68 -14.61
CA LEU A 156 -18.61 8.46 -13.45
C LEU A 156 -18.21 9.87 -13.87
N THR A 157 -18.79 10.86 -13.20
CA THR A 157 -18.44 12.28 -13.37
C THR A 157 -18.07 12.88 -12.03
N PRO A 158 -17.26 13.96 -11.99
CA PRO A 158 -16.94 14.66 -10.73
C PRO A 158 -18.18 15.22 -10.00
N CYS A 159 -19.30 15.37 -10.72
CA CYS A 159 -20.57 15.86 -10.19
C CYS A 159 -21.50 14.75 -9.69
N ASN A 160 -21.11 13.48 -9.81
CA ASN A 160 -21.91 12.37 -9.30
C ASN A 160 -21.99 12.47 -7.75
N PRO A 161 -23.19 12.33 -7.15
CA PRO A 161 -23.38 12.53 -5.71
C PRO A 161 -22.53 11.58 -4.87
N ASP A 162 -22.42 10.31 -5.27
CA ASP A 162 -21.62 9.32 -4.55
C ASP A 162 -20.11 9.65 -4.64
N VAL A 163 -19.67 10.17 -5.79
CA VAL A 163 -18.28 10.62 -5.98
C VAL A 163 -17.99 11.83 -5.11
N GLN A 164 -18.90 12.79 -5.03
CA GLN A 164 -18.75 13.99 -4.21
C GLN A 164 -18.73 13.67 -2.71
N GLU A 165 -19.62 12.78 -2.26
CA GLU A 165 -19.68 12.35 -0.87
C GLU A 165 -18.43 11.54 -0.49
N ALA A 166 -18.03 10.57 -1.31
CA ALA A 166 -16.79 9.81 -1.09
C ALA A 166 -15.56 10.73 -1.06
N ARG A 167 -15.52 11.75 -1.93
CA ARG A 167 -14.48 12.78 -1.94
C ARG A 167 -14.46 13.59 -0.65
N SER A 168 -15.62 14.05 -0.16
CA SER A 168 -15.71 14.78 1.11
C SER A 168 -15.18 13.95 2.27
N MET A 169 -15.62 12.69 2.35
CA MET A 169 -15.16 11.77 3.38
C MET A 169 -13.65 11.49 3.31
N LEU A 170 -13.09 11.34 2.11
CA LEU A 170 -11.63 11.18 1.93
C LEU A 170 -10.85 12.43 2.37
N MET A 171 -11.42 13.63 2.14
CA MET A 171 -10.82 14.89 2.58
C MET A 171 -10.82 15.02 4.10
N GLU A 172 -11.92 14.60 4.75
CA GLU A 172 -12.03 14.57 6.21
C GLU A 172 -11.08 13.56 6.86
N LEU A 173 -10.76 12.45 6.18
CA LEU A 173 -9.83 11.45 6.70
C LEU A 173 -8.36 11.88 6.70
N CYS A 174 -7.98 12.80 5.81
CA CYS A 174 -6.60 13.25 5.69
C CYS A 174 -6.53 14.75 5.37
N PRO A 175 -6.92 15.63 6.32
CA PRO A 175 -6.97 17.08 6.08
C PRO A 175 -5.58 17.66 5.83
N SER A 176 -4.56 17.17 6.56
CA SER A 176 -3.17 17.61 6.44
C SER A 176 -2.59 17.45 5.02
N MET A 177 -3.10 16.48 4.26
CA MET A 177 -2.71 16.21 2.88
C MET A 177 -3.05 17.38 1.94
N PHE A 178 -4.08 18.16 2.28
CA PHE A 178 -4.53 19.32 1.51
C PHE A 178 -3.99 20.64 2.06
N GLU A 179 -3.45 20.63 3.28
CA GLU A 179 -2.90 21.80 3.98
C GLU A 179 -1.37 21.93 3.84
N GLN A 180 -0.62 20.82 3.83
CA GLN A 180 0.85 20.80 3.70
C GLN A 180 1.27 20.53 2.24
N MET A 181 1.11 21.54 1.38
CA MET A 181 1.38 21.43 -0.06
C MET A 181 2.87 21.42 -0.47
N ASP A 182 3.80 21.77 0.44
CA ASP A 182 5.20 22.03 0.04
C ASP A 182 6.20 20.90 0.32
N ASN A 183 5.86 19.87 1.11
CA ASN A 183 6.81 18.82 1.54
C ASN A 183 6.34 17.36 1.30
N LEU A 184 5.29 17.15 0.51
CA LEU A 184 4.69 15.82 0.33
C LEU A 184 5.62 14.80 -0.36
N SER A 185 6.55 15.28 -1.19
CA SER A 185 7.62 14.45 -1.75
C SER A 185 8.53 13.86 -0.66
N SER A 186 8.75 14.57 0.45
CA SER A 186 9.47 14.04 1.60
C SER A 186 8.63 13.02 2.36
N PHE A 187 7.34 13.30 2.58
CA PHE A 187 6.43 12.40 3.30
C PHE A 187 6.33 11.00 2.67
N MET A 188 6.32 10.91 1.32
CA MET A 188 6.26 9.62 0.62
C MET A 188 7.63 8.92 0.45
N TYR A 189 8.74 9.60 0.75
CA TYR A 189 10.10 9.04 0.62
C TYR A 189 10.72 8.59 1.97
N VAL A 190 10.16 8.98 3.12
CA VAL A 190 10.75 8.68 4.44
C VAL A 190 10.67 7.19 4.83
N ASP A 191 9.82 6.38 4.20
CA ASP A 191 9.81 4.91 4.38
C ASP A 191 10.84 4.15 3.53
N ARG A 192 11.76 4.86 2.84
CA ARG A 192 12.76 4.28 1.92
C ARG A 192 14.20 4.35 2.42
N VAL A 193 14.49 3.80 3.61
CA VAL A 193 15.84 3.37 4.08
C VAL A 193 15.60 2.26 5.12
N HIS A 194 15.95 0.98 4.99
CA HIS A 194 17.09 0.26 4.43
C HIS A 194 16.60 -1.04 3.77
N ASP A 195 17.00 -1.30 2.52
CA ASP A 195 17.24 -2.68 2.08
C ASP A 195 18.30 -2.71 0.97
N ALA A 196 19.54 -2.84 1.42
CA ALA A 196 20.67 -3.39 0.69
C ALA A 196 21.56 -3.96 1.80
N SER A 197 21.46 -5.23 2.14
CA SER A 197 22.14 -6.29 1.40
C SER A 197 21.63 -7.63 1.93
N ASN A 198 21.41 -8.55 1.01
CA ASN A 198 21.24 -9.97 1.24
C ASN A 198 22.38 -10.53 2.13
N GLU A 199 22.10 -10.85 3.40
CA GLU A 199 22.68 -11.97 4.14
C GLU A 199 22.04 -12.12 5.53
N GLY A 200 21.57 -13.33 5.86
CA GLY A 200 21.49 -13.81 7.24
C GLY A 200 20.31 -13.34 8.09
N GLY A 201 19.46 -14.30 8.48
CA GLY A 201 18.46 -14.09 9.52
C GLY A 201 19.05 -13.68 10.88
N LYS A 202 18.14 -13.18 11.72
CA LYS A 202 18.32 -12.70 13.10
C LYS A 202 18.82 -11.26 13.20
N THR A 203 17.89 -10.31 13.28
CA THR A 203 17.67 -9.49 14.49
C THR A 203 16.51 -8.52 14.22
N SER A 204 15.45 -8.67 15.02
CA SER A 204 14.37 -7.68 15.12
C SER A 204 14.84 -6.53 16.03
N PRO A 205 14.50 -5.25 15.75
CA PRO A 205 15.08 -4.08 16.45
C PRO A 205 14.50 -3.83 17.86
N VAL A 206 13.87 -4.83 18.48
CA VAL A 206 13.26 -4.70 19.81
C VAL A 206 13.83 -5.77 20.75
N CYS A 207 15.08 -5.60 21.15
CA CYS A 207 15.68 -6.23 22.33
C CYS A 207 16.81 -5.30 22.84
N VAL A 208 16.43 -4.20 23.50
CA VAL A 208 17.33 -3.58 24.48
C VAL A 208 17.02 -4.28 25.80
N VAL A 209 18.06 -4.84 26.42
CA VAL A 209 18.15 -5.55 27.73
C VAL A 209 18.48 -7.04 27.54
N ASP A 210 19.79 -7.34 27.46
CA ASP A 210 20.47 -8.55 28.02
C ASP A 210 21.90 -8.78 27.46
N GLN A 211 22.66 -7.72 27.18
CA GLN A 211 24.12 -7.82 27.00
C GLN A 211 24.85 -7.27 28.22
N MET A 212 24.75 -7.97 29.35
CA MET A 212 25.71 -7.80 30.47
C MET A 212 26.10 -9.12 31.17
N GLN A 213 25.66 -10.30 30.69
CA GLN A 213 25.98 -11.57 31.35
C GLN A 213 26.99 -12.48 30.61
N ASP A 214 27.36 -12.19 29.36
CA ASP A 214 28.26 -13.07 28.59
C ASP A 214 29.75 -12.67 28.61
N GLU A 215 30.13 -11.54 29.22
CA GLU A 215 31.55 -11.14 29.36
C GLU A 215 32.27 -11.75 30.59
N MET A 216 31.58 -12.51 31.44
CA MET A 216 32.20 -13.18 32.61
C MET A 216 32.53 -14.68 32.40
N ALA A 217 32.10 -15.31 31.31
CA ALA A 217 32.27 -16.76 31.11
C ALA A 217 33.52 -17.16 30.31
N THR A 218 34.19 -16.24 29.61
CA THR A 218 35.34 -16.55 28.73
C THR A 218 36.71 -16.25 29.33
N ARG A 219 36.80 -15.75 30.56
CA ARG A 219 38.08 -15.44 31.22
C ARG A 219 38.67 -16.53 32.13
N LYS A 220 38.10 -17.76 32.15
CA LYS A 220 38.52 -18.84 33.07
C LYS A 220 39.03 -20.15 32.42
N ARG A 221 39.42 -20.15 31.15
CA ARG A 221 40.10 -21.31 30.54
C ARG A 221 41.35 -20.89 29.77
N GLY A 222 42.51 -21.06 30.40
CA GLY A 222 43.80 -21.03 29.71
C GLY A 222 44.94 -20.50 30.55
N ARG A 223 45.45 -21.30 31.51
CA ARG A 223 46.87 -21.40 31.91
C ARG A 223 47.04 -22.34 33.10
N SER A 224 47.29 -23.62 32.82
CA SER A 224 48.02 -24.55 33.69
C SER A 224 48.40 -25.78 32.88
N ALA A 225 49.68 -25.89 32.49
CA ALA A 225 50.45 -27.14 32.36
C ALA A 225 51.69 -26.92 31.46
N SER A 226 52.85 -26.81 32.09
CA SER A 226 54.12 -27.36 31.59
C SER A 226 55.11 -27.35 32.75
N ASP A 227 55.08 -28.44 33.54
CA ASP A 227 56.21 -28.90 34.34
C ASP A 227 57.07 -29.78 33.42
N ASP A 228 58.34 -29.37 33.25
CA ASP A 228 59.57 -30.20 33.20
C ASP A 228 60.76 -29.29 32.87
#